data_AF-A0A2H4ZGH2-F1
#
_entry.id   AF-A0A2H4ZGH2-F1
#
_cell.length_a   1.000
_cell.length_b   1.000
_cell.length_c   1.000
_cell.angle_alpha   90.00
_cell.angle_beta   90.00
_cell.angle_gamma   90.00
#
_symmetry.space_group_name_H-M   'P 1'
#
loop_
_entity.id
_entity.type
_entity.pdbx_description
1 polymer ?
#
loop_
_entity_poly.entity_id
_entity_poly.type
_entity_poly.pdbx_seq_one_letter_code
_entity_poly.pdbx_strand_id
1 'polypeptide(L)'
;MTHSKIFSKAWKLARRGAKKYGGNVKSYFAESLRTIHAANAIDATINQSRFEALAGQPELTREDAIELASYQAAEAKASFMRTLQAEQEERHKEMVALVAELSIASRNAIICNSYTRGIVILKL
;
A
#
# COMPACT_ATOMS: atom_id res chain seq x y z
N MET A 1 -32.78 4.31 13.63
CA MET A 1 -31.55 4.82 14.29
C MET A 1 -30.34 4.14 13.66
N THR A 2 -29.43 4.90 13.06
CA THR A 2 -28.15 4.38 12.56
C THR A 2 -27.21 4.14 13.74
N HIS A 3 -26.98 2.88 14.09
CA HIS A 3 -26.01 2.56 15.14
C HIS A 3 -24.60 3.01 14.72
N SER A 4 -23.91 3.76 15.59
CA SER A 4 -22.53 4.17 15.33
C SER A 4 -21.64 2.94 15.12
N LYS A 5 -20.96 2.89 13.96
CA LYS A 5 -20.06 1.77 13.59
C LYS A 5 -18.97 1.57 14.64
N ILE A 6 -18.51 2.63 15.31
CA ILE A 6 -17.50 2.60 16.38
C ILE A 6 -18.04 1.83 17.59
N PHE A 7 -19.24 2.19 18.04
CA PHE A 7 -19.89 1.53 19.17
C PHE A 7 -20.20 0.06 18.86
N SER A 8 -20.66 -0.25 17.64
CA SER A 8 -20.89 -1.64 17.23
C SER A 8 -19.61 -2.47 17.19
N LYS A 9 -18.49 -1.90 16.71
CA LYS A 9 -17.18 -2.58 16.71
C LYS A 9 -16.65 -2.78 18.14
N ALA A 10 -16.73 -1.76 18.99
CA ALA A 10 -16.29 -1.84 20.37
C ALA A 10 -17.12 -2.84 21.18
N TRP A 11 -18.44 -2.90 20.94
CA TRP A 11 -19.31 -3.87 21.60
C TRP A 11 -18.98 -5.31 21.19
N LYS A 12 -18.68 -5.54 19.91
CA LYS A 12 -18.21 -6.84 19.42
C LYS A 12 -16.87 -7.23 20.05
N LEU A 13 -15.94 -6.29 20.17
CA LEU A 13 -14.63 -6.53 20.80
C LEU A 13 -14.77 -6.85 22.29
N ALA A 14 -15.60 -6.10 23.02
CA ALA A 14 -15.87 -6.33 24.43
C ALA A 14 -16.50 -7.71 24.69
N ARG A 15 -17.43 -8.14 23.82
CA ARG A 15 -18.03 -9.49 23.89
C ARG A 15 -16.99 -10.60 23.69
N ARG A 16 -16.02 -10.38 22.80
CA ARG A 16 -14.91 -11.34 22.59
C ARG A 16 -13.99 -11.40 23.81
N GLY A 17 -13.68 -10.24 24.41
CA GLY A 17 -12.90 -10.15 25.65
C GLY A 17 -13.54 -10.94 26.80
N ALA A 18 -14.82 -10.66 27.09
CA ALA A 18 -15.56 -11.37 28.12
C ALA A 18 -15.66 -12.89 27.86
N LYS A 19 -15.85 -13.30 26.60
CA LYS A 19 -15.89 -14.74 26.24
C LYS A 19 -14.54 -15.43 26.45
N LYS A 20 -13.42 -14.74 26.19
CA LYS A 20 -12.08 -15.33 26.21
C LYS A 20 -11.43 -15.31 27.60
N TYR A 21 -11.68 -14.27 28.38
CA TYR A 21 -11.00 -14.03 29.66
C TYR A 21 -11.94 -14.07 30.87
N GLY A 22 -13.23 -14.33 30.66
CA GLY A 22 -14.25 -14.34 31.72
C GLY A 22 -14.71 -12.92 32.12
N GLY A 23 -15.76 -12.82 32.94
CA GLY A 23 -16.32 -11.55 33.40
C GLY A 23 -17.45 -10.98 32.52
N ASN A 24 -17.82 -9.71 32.74
CA ASN A 24 -18.97 -9.07 32.08
C ASN A 24 -18.53 -8.22 30.87
N VAL A 25 -19.23 -8.31 29.74
CA VAL A 25 -19.01 -7.47 28.54
C VAL A 25 -18.87 -5.98 28.88
N LYS A 26 -19.66 -5.47 29.84
CA LYS A 26 -19.60 -4.06 30.25
C LYS A 26 -18.24 -3.65 30.82
N SER A 27 -17.53 -4.55 31.53
CA SER A 27 -16.22 -4.23 32.10
C SER A 27 -15.13 -4.07 31.02
N TYR A 28 -15.30 -4.70 29.86
CA TYR A 28 -14.38 -4.60 28.73
C TYR A 28 -14.73 -3.48 27.73
N PHE A 29 -15.92 -2.87 27.86
CA PHE A 29 -16.45 -1.99 26.84
C PHE A 29 -15.67 -0.66 26.74
N ALA A 30 -15.31 -0.08 27.88
CA ALA A 30 -14.51 1.15 27.90
C ALA A 30 -13.16 0.95 27.21
N GLU A 31 -12.48 -0.17 27.51
CA GLU A 31 -11.20 -0.50 26.88
C GLU A 31 -11.37 -0.79 25.39
N SER A 32 -12.41 -1.54 25.02
CA SER A 32 -12.72 -1.82 23.62
C SER A 32 -13.02 -0.56 22.81
N LEU A 33 -13.69 0.44 23.40
CA LEU A 33 -13.92 1.74 22.78
C LEU A 33 -12.60 2.48 22.53
N ARG A 34 -11.69 2.51 23.52
CA ARG A 34 -10.36 3.10 23.36
C ARG A 34 -9.58 2.41 22.23
N THR A 35 -9.59 1.07 22.20
CA THR A 35 -8.90 0.30 21.15
C THR A 35 -9.44 0.62 19.75
N ILE A 36 -10.77 0.68 19.57
CA ILE A 36 -11.36 0.97 18.26
C ILE A 36 -11.11 2.43 17.85
N HIS A 37 -11.15 3.37 18.79
CA HIS A 37 -10.85 4.77 18.50
C HIS A 37 -9.40 4.96 18.07
N ALA A 38 -8.46 4.30 18.76
CA ALA A 38 -7.05 4.29 18.39
C ALA A 38 -6.83 3.67 17.00
N ALA A 39 -7.49 2.54 16.69
CA ALA A 39 -7.40 1.90 15.38
C ALA A 39 -7.90 2.82 14.25
N ASN A 40 -9.02 3.52 14.44
CA ASN A 40 -9.53 4.44 13.42
C ASN A 40 -8.62 5.67 13.20
N ALA A 41 -7.94 6.16 14.24
CA ALA A 41 -6.98 7.25 14.11
C ALA A 41 -5.76 6.82 13.28
N ILE A 42 -5.30 5.58 13.46
CA ILE A 42 -4.25 4.97 12.64
C ILE A 42 -4.70 4.86 11.18
N ASP A 43 -5.91 4.35 10.92
CA ASP A 43 -6.46 4.23 9.56
C ASP A 43 -6.56 5.60 8.86
N ALA A 44 -6.99 6.65 9.58
CA ALA A 44 -7.04 8.01 9.06
C ALA A 44 -5.64 8.53 8.69
N THR A 45 -4.64 8.23 9.52
CA THR A 45 -3.24 8.61 9.29
C THR A 45 -2.69 7.90 8.05
N ILE A 46 -2.95 6.60 7.91
CA ILE A 46 -2.54 5.81 6.73
C ILE A 46 -3.16 6.38 5.45
N ASN A 47 -4.44 6.72 5.46
CA ASN A 47 -5.11 7.29 4.29
C ASN A 47 -4.60 8.69 3.95
N GLN A 48 -4.27 9.49 4.96
CA GLN A 48 -3.64 10.80 4.77
C GLN A 48 -2.23 10.66 4.19
N SER A 49 -1.40 9.77 4.73
CA SER A 49 -0.06 9.49 4.18
C SER A 49 -0.12 8.96 2.74
N ARG A 50 -1.15 8.17 2.40
CA ARG A 50 -1.40 7.75 1.01
C ARG A 50 -1.76 8.94 0.12
N PHE A 51 -2.68 9.80 0.57
CA PHE A 51 -3.06 11.00 -0.17
C PHE A 51 -1.86 11.94 -0.39
N GLU A 52 -1.05 12.18 0.64
CA GLU A 52 0.18 12.97 0.57
C GLU A 52 1.22 12.33 -0.34
N ALA A 53 1.36 11.00 -0.27
CA ALA A 53 2.25 10.26 -1.17
C ALA A 53 1.77 10.29 -2.63
N LEU A 54 0.45 10.38 -2.88
CA LEU A 54 -0.13 10.53 -4.22
C LEU A 54 -0.01 11.97 -4.76
N ALA A 55 -0.11 12.98 -3.88
CA ALA A 55 -0.08 14.39 -4.27
C ALA A 55 1.30 14.86 -4.79
N GLY A 56 2.37 14.14 -4.48
CA GLY A 56 3.75 14.51 -4.87
C GLY A 56 4.29 13.81 -6.11
N GLN A 57 3.47 13.11 -6.90
CA GLN A 57 3.96 12.17 -7.91
C GLN A 57 3.41 12.41 -9.33
N PRO A 58 4.17 12.07 -10.39
CA PRO A 58 3.73 12.23 -11.77
C PRO A 58 2.69 11.16 -12.15
N GLU A 59 1.59 11.62 -12.75
CA GLU A 59 0.63 10.76 -13.44
C GLU A 59 1.19 10.37 -14.82
N LEU A 60 1.31 9.07 -15.10
CA LEU A 60 1.81 8.56 -16.39
C LEU A 60 0.74 7.75 -17.09
N THR A 61 0.67 7.82 -18.43
CA THR A 61 -0.13 6.86 -19.17
C THR A 61 0.47 5.45 -19.03
N ARG A 62 -0.32 4.42 -19.32
CA ARG A 62 0.17 3.04 -19.30
C ARG A 62 1.36 2.86 -20.26
N GLU A 63 1.26 3.43 -21.45
CA GLU A 63 2.29 3.38 -22.47
C GLU A 63 3.59 4.05 -21.97
N ASP A 64 3.49 5.25 -21.37
CA ASP A 64 4.66 5.96 -20.81
C ASP A 64 5.31 5.19 -19.64
N ALA A 65 4.48 4.56 -18.79
CA ALA A 65 4.98 3.76 -17.67
C ALA A 65 5.72 2.50 -18.15
N ILE A 66 5.22 1.83 -19.19
CA ILE A 66 5.86 0.67 -19.81
C ILE A 66 7.20 1.07 -20.47
N GLU A 67 7.21 2.20 -21.19
CA GLU A 67 8.42 2.72 -21.83
C GLU A 67 9.51 3.02 -20.80
N LEU A 68 9.15 3.73 -19.73
CA LEU A 68 10.08 4.07 -18.65
C LEU A 68 10.65 2.82 -17.95
N ALA A 69 9.80 1.86 -17.59
CA ALA A 69 10.25 0.61 -16.96
C ALA A 69 11.14 -0.23 -17.90
N SER A 70 10.85 -0.24 -19.20
CA SER A 70 11.67 -0.92 -20.21
C SER A 70 13.05 -0.28 -20.36
N TYR A 71 13.13 1.05 -20.35
CA TYR A 71 14.41 1.77 -20.37
C TYR A 71 15.27 1.41 -19.15
N GLN A 72 14.66 1.37 -17.97
CA GLN A 72 15.35 1.05 -16.72
C GLN A 72 15.82 -0.41 -16.67
N ALA A 73 15.02 -1.35 -17.17
CA ALA A 73 15.45 -2.74 -17.32
C ALA A 73 16.70 -2.84 -18.21
N ALA A 74 16.74 -2.09 -19.31
CA ALA A 74 17.91 -2.05 -20.20
C ALA A 74 19.13 -1.41 -19.52
N GLU A 75 18.95 -0.31 -18.77
CA GLU A 75 20.01 0.36 -18.04
C GLU A 75 20.61 -0.52 -16.93
N ALA A 76 19.76 -1.19 -16.13
CA ALA A 76 20.20 -2.12 -15.09
C ALA A 76 20.98 -3.30 -15.70
N LYS A 77 20.53 -3.83 -16.85
CA LYS A 77 21.27 -4.88 -17.55
C LYS A 77 22.62 -4.39 -18.05
N ALA A 78 22.69 -3.20 -18.65
CA ALA A 78 23.94 -2.62 -19.10
C ALA A 78 24.91 -2.40 -17.93
N SER A 79 24.42 -1.91 -16.80
CA SER A 79 25.20 -1.73 -15.57
C SER A 79 25.69 -3.07 -14.99
N PHE A 80 24.85 -4.10 -15.00
CA PHE A 80 25.26 -5.45 -14.62
C PHE A 80 26.39 -5.97 -15.53
N MET A 81 26.25 -5.83 -16.85
CA MET A 81 27.29 -6.28 -17.79
C MET A 81 28.63 -5.55 -17.59
N ARG A 82 28.60 -4.30 -17.11
CA ARG A 82 29.81 -3.50 -16.82
C ARG A 82 30.46 -3.84 -15.48
N THR A 83 29.65 -4.17 -14.47
CA THR A 83 30.11 -4.25 -13.07
C THR A 83 30.08 -5.66 -12.49
N LEU A 84 29.32 -6.57 -13.10
CA LEU A 84 29.01 -7.93 -12.65
C LEU A 84 28.44 -7.99 -11.21
N GLN A 85 27.84 -6.91 -10.75
CA GLN A 85 27.22 -6.84 -9.43
C GLN A 85 25.84 -7.50 -9.45
N ALA A 86 25.65 -8.54 -8.63
CA ALA A 86 24.38 -9.27 -8.53
C ALA A 86 23.16 -8.37 -8.30
N GLU A 87 23.33 -7.28 -7.54
CA GLU A 87 22.29 -6.27 -7.30
C GLU A 87 21.74 -5.67 -8.61
N GLN A 88 22.58 -5.43 -9.62
CA GLN A 88 22.14 -4.90 -10.91
C GLN A 88 21.39 -5.94 -11.74
N GLU A 89 21.72 -7.23 -11.55
CA GLU A 89 20.98 -8.33 -12.17
C GLU A 89 19.60 -8.51 -11.53
N GLU A 90 19.50 -8.39 -10.21
CA GLU A 90 18.23 -8.42 -9.48
C GLU A 90 17.35 -7.24 -9.89
N ARG A 91 17.89 -6.01 -9.93
CA ARG A 91 17.15 -4.84 -10.42
C ARG A 91 16.65 -5.02 -11.85
N HIS A 92 17.45 -5.62 -12.75
CA HIS A 92 17.00 -5.91 -14.10
C HIS A 92 15.79 -6.86 -14.10
N LYS A 93 15.84 -7.94 -13.33
CA LYS A 93 14.75 -8.92 -13.22
C LYS A 93 13.47 -8.28 -12.65
N GLU A 94 13.61 -7.44 -11.62
CA GLU A 94 12.49 -6.68 -11.03
C GLU A 94 11.84 -5.76 -12.06
N MET A 95 12.61 -5.01 -12.84
CA MET A 95 12.07 -4.10 -13.85
C MET A 95 11.40 -4.85 -15.02
N VAL A 96 11.95 -5.99 -15.44
CA VAL A 96 11.31 -6.84 -16.48
C VAL A 96 9.98 -7.40 -15.99
N ALA A 97 9.91 -7.86 -14.73
CA ALA A 97 8.65 -8.31 -14.14
C ALA A 97 7.62 -7.17 -14.08
N LEU A 98 8.07 -5.97 -13.69
CA LEU A 98 7.22 -4.78 -13.65
C LEU A 98 6.65 -4.44 -15.05
N VAL A 99 7.44 -4.48 -16.12
CA VAL A 99 6.95 -4.25 -17.50
C VAL A 99 5.81 -5.21 -17.86
N ALA A 100 5.94 -6.49 -17.49
CA ALA A 100 4.89 -7.48 -17.74
C ALA A 100 3.61 -7.16 -16.94
N GLU A 101 3.74 -6.78 -15.67
CA GLU A 101 2.63 -6.36 -14.81
C GLU A 101 1.92 -5.11 -15.34
N LEU A 102 2.67 -4.10 -15.80
CA LEU A 102 2.13 -2.86 -16.38
C LEU A 102 1.36 -3.12 -17.68
N SER A 103 1.83 -4.07 -18.48
CA SER A 103 1.20 -4.44 -19.76
C SER A 103 -0.18 -5.08 -19.58
N ILE A 104 -0.40 -5.79 -18.47
CA ILE A 104 -1.68 -6.44 -18.13
C ILE A 104 -2.54 -5.62 -17.16
N ALA A 105 -1.98 -4.56 -16.56
CA ALA A 105 -2.68 -3.73 -15.59
C ALA A 105 -3.92 -3.06 -16.24
N SER A 106 -5.05 -3.17 -15.55
CA SER A 106 -6.27 -2.42 -15.88
C SER A 106 -6.41 -1.20 -14.96
N ARG A 107 -7.31 -0.28 -15.35
CA ARG A 107 -7.51 1.09 -14.85
C ARG A 107 -7.14 1.35 -13.37
N ASN A 108 -6.40 2.44 -13.11
CA ASN A 108 -6.08 3.01 -11.79
C ASN A 108 -5.19 2.14 -10.86
N ALA A 109 -4.13 1.52 -11.39
CA ALA A 109 -3.12 0.89 -10.55
C ALA A 109 -2.14 1.93 -9.97
N ILE A 110 -1.86 1.81 -8.68
CA ILE A 110 -0.80 2.54 -7.98
C ILE A 110 0.45 1.68 -8.05
N ILE A 111 1.50 2.17 -8.72
CA ILE A 111 2.75 1.45 -8.90
C ILE A 111 3.83 2.12 -8.05
N CYS A 112 4.50 1.35 -7.21
CA CYS A 112 5.71 1.84 -6.55
C CYS A 112 6.88 1.75 -7.55
N ASN A 113 7.43 2.89 -7.92
CA ASN A 113 8.62 2.98 -8.79
C ASN A 113 9.86 3.20 -7.92
N SER A 114 10.82 2.28 -7.98
CA SER A 114 12.07 2.35 -7.25
C SER A 114 13.02 3.44 -7.76
N TYR A 115 12.84 3.93 -8.99
CA TYR A 115 13.69 4.94 -9.63
C TYR A 115 13.34 6.37 -9.26
N THR A 116 12.05 6.73 -9.21
CA THR A 116 11.61 8.08 -8.79
C THR A 116 11.53 8.22 -7.26
N ARG A 117 11.87 7.16 -6.52
CA ARG A 117 11.55 7.01 -5.08
C ARG A 117 10.08 7.31 -4.80
N GLY A 118 9.20 6.90 -5.72
CA GLY A 118 7.89 7.51 -5.85
C GLY A 118 6.80 6.55 -6.29
N ILE A 119 5.56 6.95 -6.03
CA ILE A 119 4.35 6.22 -6.38
C ILE A 119 3.82 6.75 -7.71
N VAL A 120 3.91 5.98 -8.79
CA VAL A 120 3.35 6.35 -10.10
C VAL A 120 1.88 5.94 -10.17
N ILE A 121 1.03 6.85 -10.63
CA ILE A 121 -0.39 6.59 -10.88
C ILE A 121 -0.57 6.37 -12.39
N LEU A 122 -1.12 5.22 -12.78
CA LEU A 122 -1.55 5.02 -14.16
C LEU A 122 -2.77 5.88 -14.47
N LYS A 123 -2.57 6.88 -15.33
CA LYS A 123 -3.61 7.65 -15.97
C LYS A 123 -4.08 6.96 -17.25
N LEU A 124 -5.35 7.09 -17.55
CA LEU A 124 -5.93 6.74 -18.85
C LEU A 124 -6.18 8.01 -19.64
#